data_AF-A0A2C6CK92-F1
#
_entry.id   AF-A0A2C6CK92-F1
#
_cell.length_a   1.000
_cell.length_b   1.000
_cell.length_c   1.000
_cell.angle_alpha   90.00
_cell.angle_beta   90.00
_cell.angle_gamma   90.00
#
_symmetry.space_group_name_H-M   'P 1'
#
loop_
_entity.id
_entity.type
_entity.pdbx_description
1 polymer ?
#
loop_
_entity_poly.entity_id
_entity_poly.type
_entity_poly.pdbx_seq_one_letter_code
_entity_poly.pdbx_strand_id
1 'polypeptide(L)'
;MKLLFGICTALLLFLSCGGADSPQLAETKLAEPVADTASTPDTCLVDAKTLAGNRYVDYTTGEQVLLRPTDAADWQLEVYNLFDCGLKAVYQLPENFSPDYPYFLADINYNTSQRMVGIRGYKELYVVDLDRQERSGKITPVYATERLQDVESGAILHLEVWEDYLVGTTQDWGAFVFSLDSNDLKPVLPVADLAMENGGGYHSLFLIENEQGEFQAILPSMNPEDGDFAINPLFSTPVALSSEETVYAAGSPYVRLKKKDGELVGVNLYTGVLLPVIEEVE
;
A
#
# COMPACT_ATOMS: atom_id res chain seq x y z
N MET A 1 6.95 -15.84 49.56
CA MET A 1 8.44 -15.88 49.62
C MET A 1 8.91 -14.53 49.04
N LYS A 2 9.22 -13.48 49.82
CA LYS A 2 10.51 -13.21 50.54
C LYS A 2 11.70 -13.44 49.59
N LEU A 3 12.54 -12.49 49.15
CA LEU A 3 13.18 -11.25 49.65
C LEU A 3 13.37 -10.25 48.46
N LEU A 4 13.42 -8.90 48.54
CA LEU A 4 14.18 -7.90 49.33
C LEU A 4 15.60 -7.55 48.78
N PHE A 5 15.92 -6.24 48.86
CA PHE A 5 17.18 -5.48 48.62
C PHE A 5 17.29 -4.72 47.27
N GLY A 6 17.68 -3.45 47.20
CA GLY A 6 18.15 -2.50 48.23
C GLY A 6 18.89 -1.31 47.61
N ILE A 7 18.38 -0.10 47.90
CA ILE A 7 18.98 1.25 48.09
C ILE A 7 20.51 1.43 47.88
N CYS A 8 20.92 2.52 47.19
CA CYS A 8 22.02 3.44 47.59
C CYS A 8 22.06 4.68 46.65
N THR A 9 21.74 5.92 47.04
CA THR A 9 22.42 6.92 47.92
C THR A 9 23.39 7.87 47.18
N ALA A 10 22.91 9.12 47.03
CA ALA A 10 23.54 10.43 47.32
C ALA A 10 24.83 10.93 46.62
N LEU A 11 24.67 12.13 46.03
CA LEU A 11 25.31 13.41 46.40
C LEU A 11 26.85 13.50 46.39
N LEU A 12 27.38 14.38 45.53
CA LEU A 12 28.65 15.07 45.78
C LEU A 12 28.59 16.52 45.25
N LEU A 13 28.49 17.44 46.21
CA LEU A 13 28.81 18.85 46.10
C LEU A 13 30.34 19.02 46.12
N PHE A 14 30.88 19.80 45.20
CA PHE A 14 32.16 20.47 45.39
C PHE A 14 31.98 21.98 45.22
N LEU A 15 32.07 22.68 46.35
CA LEU A 15 32.47 24.07 46.45
C LEU A 15 33.99 24.14 46.32
N SER A 16 34.51 24.98 45.42
CA SER A 16 35.86 25.52 45.54
C SER A 16 35.87 26.97 45.08
N CYS A 17 36.60 27.78 45.84
CA CYS A 17 36.69 29.23 45.79
C CYS A 17 38.10 29.63 45.32
N GLY A 18 38.20 30.74 44.59
CA GLY A 18 39.46 31.36 44.14
C GLY A 18 39.41 31.59 42.64
N GLY A 19 39.82 32.73 42.08
CA GLY A 19 40.41 33.96 42.58
C GLY A 19 40.39 34.95 41.41
N ALA A 20 40.70 36.21 41.71
CA ALA A 20 40.63 37.36 40.82
C ALA A 20 41.29 37.16 39.44
N ASP A 21 40.59 37.60 38.38
CA ASP A 21 41.07 38.64 37.47
C ASP A 21 39.95 38.97 36.47
N SER A 22 39.64 40.27 36.32
CA SER A 22 38.70 40.78 35.33
C SER A 22 39.42 41.08 34.01
N PRO A 23 39.11 40.39 32.91
CA PRO A 23 39.28 40.95 31.59
C PRO A 23 37.95 41.59 31.15
N GLN A 24 38.04 42.82 30.66
CA GLN A 24 36.96 43.50 29.94
C GLN A 24 36.50 42.62 28.77
N LEU A 25 35.29 42.06 28.86
CA LEU A 25 34.59 41.54 27.70
C LEU A 25 34.11 42.72 26.86
N ALA A 26 34.56 42.76 25.61
CA ALA A 26 33.88 43.49 24.56
C ALA A 26 32.42 43.00 24.50
N GLU A 27 31.47 43.92 24.36
CA GLU A 27 30.08 43.61 24.05
C GLU A 27 30.00 42.95 22.68
N THR A 28 30.15 41.63 22.64
CA THR A 28 29.65 40.82 21.53
C THR A 28 28.13 40.88 21.64
N LYS A 29 27.53 41.68 20.76
CA LYS A 29 26.10 41.67 20.50
C LYS A 29 25.71 40.23 20.15
N LEU A 30 25.15 39.49 21.12
CA LEU A 30 24.53 38.20 20.86
C LEU A 30 23.48 38.46 19.79
N ALA A 31 23.70 37.88 18.60
CA ALA A 31 22.62 37.73 17.66
C ALA A 31 21.52 36.95 18.39
N GLU A 32 20.31 37.50 18.38
CA GLU A 32 19.13 36.77 18.80
C GLU A 32 19.11 35.43 18.05
N PRO A 33 18.79 34.31 18.73
CA PRO A 33 18.57 33.07 18.01
C PRO A 33 17.49 33.37 16.99
N VAL A 34 17.84 33.26 15.70
CA VAL A 34 16.85 33.22 14.63
C VAL A 34 15.98 32.04 15.01
N ALA A 35 14.77 32.34 15.47
CA ALA A 35 13.78 31.33 15.71
C ALA A 35 13.57 30.64 14.37
N ASP A 36 14.14 29.45 14.24
CA ASP A 36 13.82 28.52 13.18
C ASP A 36 12.36 28.14 13.41
N THR A 37 11.46 28.97 12.89
CA THR A 37 10.04 28.70 12.87
C THR A 37 9.88 27.52 11.93
N ALA A 38 10.00 26.31 12.50
CA ALA A 38 9.56 25.09 11.86
C ALA A 38 8.18 25.36 11.27
N SER A 39 8.10 25.39 9.94
CA SER A 39 6.85 25.65 9.25
C SER A 39 5.89 24.54 9.63
N THR A 40 4.64 24.88 9.94
CA THR A 40 3.61 23.86 10.12
C THR A 40 3.34 23.21 8.75
N PRO A 41 3.22 21.88 8.64
CA PRO A 41 3.13 21.17 7.36
C PRO A 41 2.10 21.75 6.38
N ASP A 42 0.99 22.28 6.90
CA ASP A 42 -0.10 22.84 6.08
C ASP A 42 0.30 24.11 5.31
N THR A 43 1.35 24.83 5.73
CA THR A 43 1.78 26.08 5.09
C THR A 43 2.57 25.87 3.80
N CYS A 44 3.11 24.67 3.58
CA CYS A 44 3.89 24.32 2.39
C CYS A 44 3.10 23.49 1.37
N LEU A 45 1.78 23.28 1.57
CA LEU A 45 0.97 22.55 0.59
C LEU A 45 0.99 23.27 -0.76
N VAL A 46 1.45 22.58 -1.80
CA VAL A 46 1.55 23.13 -3.15
C VAL A 46 0.17 23.06 -3.80
N ASP A 47 -0.43 24.22 -4.05
CA ASP A 47 -1.71 24.32 -4.75
C ASP A 47 -1.53 24.25 -6.27
N ALA A 48 -1.17 23.07 -6.78
CA ALA A 48 -1.13 22.80 -8.21
C ALA A 48 -2.47 22.25 -8.73
N LYS A 49 -2.80 22.59 -9.99
CA LYS A 49 -3.93 22.03 -10.70
C LYS A 49 -3.66 20.56 -11.04
N THR A 50 -4.41 19.65 -10.40
CA THR A 50 -4.37 18.21 -10.66
C THR A 50 -5.76 17.70 -11.05
N LEU A 51 -5.83 16.47 -11.59
CA LEU A 51 -7.11 15.76 -11.64
C LEU A 51 -7.55 15.36 -10.21
N ALA A 52 -8.84 15.09 -10.05
CA ALA A 52 -9.36 14.50 -8.81
C ALA A 52 -8.67 13.14 -8.55
N GLY A 53 -8.33 12.87 -7.29
CA GLY A 53 -7.57 11.67 -6.90
C GLY A 53 -6.04 11.78 -7.07
N ASN A 54 -5.52 12.80 -7.75
CA ASN A 54 -4.09 12.91 -8.06
C ASN A 54 -3.27 13.75 -7.06
N ARG A 55 -3.73 13.78 -5.82
CA ARG A 55 -3.05 14.44 -4.70
C ARG A 55 -3.11 13.51 -3.51
N TYR A 56 -1.94 13.20 -2.95
CA TYR A 56 -1.79 12.44 -1.72
C TYR A 56 -0.93 13.22 -0.74
N VAL A 57 -1.26 13.19 0.54
CA VAL A 57 -0.53 13.89 1.60
C VAL A 57 -0.30 12.93 2.76
N ASP A 58 0.96 12.70 3.10
CA ASP A 58 1.38 11.97 4.29
C ASP A 58 1.85 12.99 5.34
N TYR A 59 0.93 13.34 6.25
CA TYR A 59 1.22 14.28 7.34
C TYR A 59 2.18 13.72 8.39
N THR A 60 2.38 12.40 8.43
CA THR A 60 3.28 11.76 9.42
C THR A 60 4.73 12.13 9.13
N THR A 61 5.07 12.22 7.86
CA THR A 61 6.42 12.51 7.36
C THR A 61 6.53 13.87 6.68
N GLY A 62 5.42 14.59 6.57
CA GLY A 62 5.36 15.89 5.93
C GLY A 62 5.67 15.79 4.45
N GLU A 63 5.06 14.85 3.74
CA GLU A 63 5.24 14.71 2.29
C GLU A 63 3.93 14.91 1.53
N GLN A 64 4.04 15.56 0.37
CA GLN A 64 2.93 15.69 -0.57
C GLN A 64 3.33 15.14 -1.93
N VAL A 65 2.47 14.30 -2.49
CA VAL A 65 2.62 13.70 -3.81
C VAL A 65 1.56 14.28 -4.75
N LEU A 66 2.00 14.78 -5.90
CA LEU A 66 1.16 15.36 -6.94
C LEU A 66 1.40 14.67 -8.27
N LEU A 67 0.33 14.18 -8.90
CA LEU A 67 0.39 13.60 -10.25
C LEU A 67 -0.34 14.50 -11.24
N ARG A 68 0.39 15.02 -12.24
CA ARG A 68 -0.16 16.04 -13.14
C ARG A 68 0.43 15.98 -14.54
N PRO A 69 -0.32 16.45 -15.55
CA PRO A 69 0.24 16.67 -16.87
C PRO A 69 1.24 17.83 -16.85
N THR A 70 2.21 17.76 -17.76
CA THR A 70 3.13 18.82 -18.12
C THR A 70 2.57 19.65 -19.27
N ASP A 71 3.21 20.77 -19.58
CA ASP A 71 2.85 21.61 -20.73
C ASP A 71 3.02 20.88 -22.07
N ALA A 72 3.80 19.80 -22.11
CA ALA A 72 4.03 18.95 -23.28
C ALA A 72 3.01 17.80 -23.43
N ALA A 73 1.97 17.76 -22.58
CA ALA A 73 1.02 16.65 -22.45
C ALA A 73 1.62 15.31 -21.93
N ASP A 74 2.89 15.29 -21.54
CA ASP A 74 3.47 14.20 -20.75
C ASP A 74 2.96 14.23 -19.31
N TRP A 75 3.07 13.12 -18.57
CA TRP A 75 2.67 13.04 -17.16
C TRP A 75 3.88 12.99 -16.25
N GLN A 76 3.80 13.66 -15.09
CA GLN A 76 4.83 13.56 -14.06
C GLN A 76 4.25 13.44 -12.66
N LEU A 77 4.97 12.72 -11.82
CA LEU A 77 4.75 12.66 -10.38
C LEU A 77 5.80 13.51 -9.68
N GLU A 78 5.35 14.40 -8.80
CA GLU A 78 6.19 15.26 -7.98
C GLU A 78 6.02 14.91 -6.51
N VAL A 79 7.11 14.89 -5.76
CA VAL A 79 7.13 14.68 -4.31
C VAL A 79 7.71 15.93 -3.66
N TYR A 80 6.95 16.57 -2.77
CA TYR A 80 7.34 17.75 -2.02
C TYR A 80 7.53 17.41 -0.54
N ASN A 81 8.49 18.06 0.10
CA ASN A 81 8.65 18.09 1.54
C ASN A 81 7.91 19.33 2.08
N LEU A 82 7.02 19.09 3.05
CA LEU A 82 6.13 20.09 3.64
C LEU A 82 6.76 20.83 4.82
N PHE A 83 7.93 20.43 5.28
CA PHE A 83 8.66 21.13 6.34
C PHE A 83 9.52 22.26 5.78
N ASP A 84 10.18 22.05 4.64
CA ASP A 84 11.05 23.03 3.98
C ASP A 84 10.48 23.61 2.67
N CYS A 85 9.26 23.21 2.31
CA CYS A 85 8.58 23.55 1.06
C CYS A 85 9.37 23.15 -0.22
N GLY A 86 10.32 22.21 -0.11
CA GLY A 86 11.21 21.80 -1.18
C GLY A 86 10.63 20.70 -2.06
N LEU A 87 10.98 20.72 -3.35
CA LEU A 87 10.72 19.61 -4.26
C LEU A 87 11.77 18.50 -4.03
N LYS A 88 11.32 17.34 -3.54
CA LYS A 88 12.15 16.17 -3.20
C LYS A 88 12.49 15.33 -4.43
N ALA A 89 11.52 15.09 -5.31
CA ALA A 89 11.68 14.25 -6.49
C ALA A 89 10.68 14.58 -7.60
N VAL A 90 11.07 14.26 -8.84
CA VAL A 90 10.21 14.30 -10.03
C VAL A 90 10.42 13.02 -10.83
N TYR A 91 9.32 12.36 -11.17
CA TYR A 91 9.32 11.17 -12.03
C TYR A 91 8.50 11.44 -13.28
N GLN A 92 9.16 11.41 -14.44
CA GLN A 92 8.47 11.43 -15.73
C GLN A 92 7.85 10.07 -16.00
N LEU A 93 6.54 10.05 -16.25
CA LEU A 93 5.83 8.86 -16.68
C LEU A 93 5.90 8.77 -18.21
N PRO A 94 5.98 7.56 -18.78
CA PRO A 94 5.86 7.41 -20.23
C PRO A 94 4.46 7.82 -20.69
N GLU A 95 4.26 7.91 -22.00
CA GLU A 95 2.90 7.92 -22.54
C GLU A 95 2.17 6.66 -22.05
N ASN A 96 0.91 6.85 -21.64
CA ASN A 96 0.04 5.76 -21.22
C ASN A 96 -0.38 4.93 -22.45
N PHE A 97 -1.64 4.52 -22.53
CA PHE A 97 -2.16 3.89 -23.75
C PHE A 97 -2.23 4.86 -24.94
N SER A 98 -2.55 6.12 -24.67
CA SER A 98 -2.43 7.25 -25.61
C SER A 98 -2.42 8.57 -24.80
N PRO A 99 -2.16 9.73 -25.44
CA PRO A 99 -2.23 11.04 -24.79
C PRO A 99 -3.59 11.37 -24.14
N ASP A 100 -4.66 10.71 -24.57
CA ASP A 100 -6.02 10.94 -24.06
C ASP A 100 -6.32 10.15 -22.76
N TYR A 101 -5.46 9.21 -22.37
CA TYR A 101 -5.65 8.38 -21.18
C TYR A 101 -4.80 8.89 -20.01
N PRO A 102 -5.39 9.54 -19.00
CA PRO A 102 -4.65 10.07 -17.86
C PRO A 102 -4.11 8.95 -16.96
N TYR A 103 -3.12 9.30 -16.15
CA TYR A 103 -2.73 8.51 -14.98
C TYR A 103 -3.47 8.99 -13.74
N PHE A 104 -3.69 8.06 -12.81
CA PHE A 104 -4.21 8.35 -11.49
C PHE A 104 -3.30 7.83 -10.39
N LEU A 105 -3.32 8.44 -9.21
CA LEU A 105 -2.82 7.75 -8.02
C LEU A 105 -3.77 6.60 -7.67
N ALA A 106 -3.28 5.60 -6.93
CA ALA A 106 -4.14 4.58 -6.35
C ALA A 106 -5.24 5.25 -5.51
N ASP A 107 -6.46 4.69 -5.57
CA ASP A 107 -7.65 5.22 -4.90
C ASP A 107 -7.43 5.28 -3.38
N ILE A 108 -6.70 4.28 -2.85
CA ILE A 108 -6.19 4.23 -1.49
C ILE A 108 -4.68 4.02 -1.53
N ASN A 109 -3.93 4.85 -0.78
CA ASN A 109 -2.50 4.68 -0.56
C ASN A 109 -2.24 4.45 0.93
N TYR A 110 -2.52 3.23 1.40
CA TYR A 110 -2.37 2.84 2.79
C TYR A 110 -1.29 1.76 2.91
N ASN A 111 -0.09 2.19 3.31
CA ASN A 111 1.04 1.31 3.54
C ASN A 111 1.83 1.87 4.73
N THR A 112 1.79 1.16 5.85
CA THR A 112 2.43 1.61 7.10
C THR A 112 3.90 1.20 7.22
N SER A 113 4.34 0.26 6.39
CA SER A 113 5.64 -0.42 6.48
C SER A 113 6.71 0.16 5.55
N GLN A 114 6.34 0.51 4.31
CA GLN A 114 7.23 0.79 3.18
C GLN A 114 6.90 2.08 2.39
N ARG A 115 5.93 2.89 2.85
CA ARG A 115 5.63 4.24 2.34
C ARG A 115 5.57 4.31 0.80
N MET A 116 4.80 3.39 0.24
CA MET A 116 4.62 3.22 -1.19
C MET A 116 3.41 4.01 -1.69
N VAL A 117 3.52 4.60 -2.88
CA VAL A 117 2.41 5.22 -3.60
C VAL A 117 2.20 4.52 -4.94
N GLY A 118 0.97 4.05 -5.17
CA GLY A 118 0.58 3.39 -6.41
C GLY A 118 0.16 4.41 -7.48
N ILE A 119 0.48 4.12 -8.74
CA ILE A 119 0.07 4.89 -9.92
C ILE A 119 -0.67 3.95 -10.87
N ARG A 120 -1.93 4.26 -11.16
CA ARG A 120 -2.81 3.56 -12.09
C ARG A 120 -2.73 4.21 -13.48
N GLY A 121 -2.19 3.49 -14.46
CA GLY A 121 -2.37 3.76 -15.89
C GLY A 121 -3.53 2.97 -16.48
N TYR A 122 -3.64 2.93 -17.81
CA TYR A 122 -4.76 2.25 -18.48
C TYR A 122 -4.63 0.72 -18.45
N LYS A 123 -3.47 0.15 -18.80
CA LYS A 123 -3.20 -1.31 -18.74
C LYS A 123 -1.94 -1.66 -17.96
N GLU A 124 -1.36 -0.66 -17.34
CA GLU A 124 -0.10 -0.75 -16.62
C GLU A 124 -0.16 0.12 -15.36
N LEU A 125 0.71 -0.20 -14.43
CA LEU A 125 0.81 0.51 -13.17
C LEU A 125 2.27 0.68 -12.77
N TYR A 126 2.50 1.60 -11.85
CA TYR A 126 3.81 1.88 -11.25
C TYR A 126 3.66 2.04 -9.74
N VAL A 127 4.75 1.85 -9.02
CA VAL A 127 4.84 2.14 -7.59
C VAL A 127 6.02 3.07 -7.36
N VAL A 128 5.87 4.04 -6.47
CA VAL A 128 6.95 4.90 -6.00
C VAL A 128 7.20 4.62 -4.53
N ASP A 129 8.44 4.27 -4.21
CA ASP A 129 8.96 4.20 -2.84
C ASP A 129 9.38 5.61 -2.40
N LEU A 130 8.64 6.21 -1.47
CA LEU A 130 8.90 7.57 -1.03
C LEU A 130 10.19 7.68 -0.20
N ASP A 131 10.60 6.62 0.48
CA ASP A 131 11.79 6.61 1.33
C ASP A 131 13.06 6.48 0.50
N ARG A 132 13.07 5.58 -0.48
CA ARG A 132 14.19 5.37 -1.41
C ARG A 132 14.21 6.35 -2.56
N GLN A 133 13.09 7.04 -2.79
CA GLN A 133 12.89 7.89 -3.96
C GLN A 133 13.05 7.13 -5.27
N GLU A 134 12.59 5.90 -5.32
CA GLU A 134 12.69 5.04 -6.49
C GLU A 134 11.30 4.76 -7.06
N ARG A 135 11.19 4.78 -8.39
CA ARG A 135 10.00 4.31 -9.09
C ARG A 135 10.29 2.92 -9.62
N SER A 136 9.32 2.03 -9.46
CA SER A 136 9.32 0.72 -10.11
C SER A 136 9.44 0.85 -11.64
N GLY A 137 9.81 -0.27 -12.27
CA GLY A 137 9.51 -0.47 -13.68
C GLY A 137 8.01 -0.52 -13.94
N LYS A 138 7.65 -0.64 -15.23
CA LYS A 138 6.28 -0.90 -15.66
C LYS A 138 5.80 -2.25 -15.09
N ILE A 139 4.62 -2.27 -14.50
CA ILE A 139 3.96 -3.47 -13.98
C ILE A 139 2.68 -3.69 -14.78
N THR A 140 2.45 -4.92 -15.19
CA THR A 140 1.24 -5.33 -15.92
C THR A 140 0.52 -6.40 -15.08
N PRO A 141 -0.81 -6.31 -14.88
CA PRO A 141 -1.58 -7.33 -14.19
C PRO A 141 -1.33 -8.75 -14.72
N VAL A 142 -1.23 -9.72 -13.82
CA VAL A 142 -0.99 -11.13 -14.12
C VAL A 142 -2.13 -11.98 -13.55
N TYR A 143 -2.59 -12.97 -14.31
CA TYR A 143 -3.72 -13.82 -13.96
C TYR A 143 -3.34 -15.31 -14.03
N ALA A 144 -4.02 -16.14 -13.25
CA ALA A 144 -3.78 -17.59 -13.23
C ALA A 144 -4.23 -18.29 -14.51
N THR A 145 -5.24 -17.76 -15.19
CA THR A 145 -5.78 -18.31 -16.43
C THR A 145 -5.72 -17.29 -17.56
N GLU A 146 -5.65 -17.77 -18.80
CA GLU A 146 -5.66 -16.91 -19.97
C GLU A 146 -6.96 -16.12 -20.04
N ARG A 147 -6.84 -14.83 -20.39
CA ARG A 147 -7.95 -13.90 -20.50
C ARG A 147 -8.23 -13.62 -21.97
N LEU A 148 -9.50 -13.70 -22.37
CA LEU A 148 -9.89 -13.32 -23.72
C LEU A 148 -9.65 -11.81 -23.91
N GLN A 149 -8.93 -11.46 -24.96
CA GLN A 149 -8.58 -10.07 -25.25
C GLN A 149 -9.56 -9.49 -26.27
N ASP A 150 -10.45 -8.62 -25.81
CA ASP A 150 -10.98 -7.55 -26.65
C ASP A 150 -10.14 -6.28 -26.42
N VAL A 151 -10.20 -5.33 -27.35
CA VAL A 151 -9.42 -4.09 -27.32
C VAL A 151 -9.71 -3.27 -26.06
N GLU A 152 -10.95 -3.33 -25.58
CA GLU A 152 -11.44 -2.63 -24.38
C GLU A 152 -11.15 -3.37 -23.07
N SER A 153 -10.87 -4.67 -23.11
CA SER A 153 -10.61 -5.46 -21.90
C SER A 153 -9.23 -5.18 -21.30
N GLY A 154 -9.11 -5.42 -19.99
CA GLY A 154 -7.86 -5.26 -19.25
C GLY A 154 -7.54 -3.83 -18.83
N ALA A 155 -8.45 -2.88 -19.08
CA ALA A 155 -8.37 -1.54 -18.52
C ALA A 155 -8.37 -1.63 -16.98
N ILE A 156 -7.40 -1.05 -16.30
CA ILE A 156 -7.34 -1.02 -14.83
C ILE A 156 -8.37 -0.02 -14.34
N LEU A 157 -9.35 -0.53 -13.61
CA LEU A 157 -10.49 0.24 -13.12
C LEU A 157 -10.21 0.76 -11.71
N HIS A 158 -9.61 -0.06 -10.85
CA HIS A 158 -9.28 0.31 -9.47
C HIS A 158 -7.91 -0.16 -9.05
N LEU A 159 -7.32 0.58 -8.12
CA LEU A 159 -6.02 0.27 -7.55
C LEU A 159 -5.95 0.77 -6.10
N GLU A 160 -5.57 -0.11 -5.19
CA GLU A 160 -5.28 0.21 -3.80
C GLU A 160 -3.90 -0.32 -3.40
N VAL A 161 -3.14 0.51 -2.71
CA VAL A 161 -2.01 0.07 -1.88
C VAL A 161 -2.61 -0.27 -0.52
N TRP A 162 -2.52 -1.55 -0.15
CA TRP A 162 -3.07 -2.11 1.09
C TRP A 162 -1.99 -2.88 1.84
N GLU A 163 -1.42 -2.23 2.87
CA GLU A 163 -0.24 -2.70 3.60
C GLU A 163 0.87 -3.07 2.62
N ASP A 164 1.43 -4.28 2.69
CA ASP A 164 2.50 -4.78 1.82
C ASP A 164 2.00 -5.32 0.47
N TYR A 165 0.80 -4.92 0.03
CA TYR A 165 0.20 -5.42 -1.20
C TYR A 165 -0.38 -4.31 -2.06
N LEU A 166 -0.37 -4.56 -3.36
CA LEU A 166 -1.09 -3.79 -4.35
C LEU A 166 -2.24 -4.64 -4.87
N VAL A 167 -3.47 -4.18 -4.68
CA VAL A 167 -4.69 -4.90 -5.07
C VAL A 167 -5.46 -4.03 -6.05
N GLY A 168 -5.90 -4.61 -7.16
CA GLY A 168 -6.69 -3.88 -8.14
C GLY A 168 -7.60 -4.76 -8.96
N THR A 169 -8.40 -4.12 -9.79
CA THR A 169 -9.30 -4.80 -10.74
C THR A 169 -9.13 -4.24 -12.13
N THR A 170 -9.45 -5.08 -13.10
CA THR A 170 -9.53 -4.69 -14.49
C THR A 170 -10.89 -5.00 -15.08
N GLN A 171 -11.21 -4.28 -16.15
CA GLN A 171 -12.36 -4.57 -16.99
C GLN A 171 -12.22 -5.98 -17.58
N ASP A 172 -13.25 -6.81 -17.36
CA ASP A 172 -13.43 -8.19 -17.84
C ASP A 172 -12.43 -9.24 -17.35
N TRP A 173 -11.24 -8.87 -16.87
CA TRP A 173 -10.21 -9.85 -16.43
C TRP A 173 -10.16 -10.05 -14.92
N GLY A 174 -10.95 -9.30 -14.16
CA GLY A 174 -11.11 -9.46 -12.72
C GLY A 174 -9.96 -8.84 -11.93
N ALA A 175 -9.73 -9.38 -10.74
CA ALA A 175 -8.78 -8.85 -9.77
C ALA A 175 -7.34 -9.33 -10.00
N PHE A 176 -6.38 -8.51 -9.60
CA PHE A 176 -4.96 -8.85 -9.55
C PHE A 176 -4.36 -8.39 -8.21
N VAL A 177 -3.30 -9.07 -7.78
CA VAL A 177 -2.59 -8.77 -6.54
C VAL A 177 -1.08 -8.84 -6.79
N PHE A 178 -0.34 -7.88 -6.26
CA PHE A 178 1.12 -7.92 -6.17
C PHE A 178 1.55 -7.76 -4.72
N SER A 179 2.58 -8.50 -4.32
CA SER A 179 3.32 -8.22 -3.09
C SER A 179 4.29 -7.07 -3.34
N LEU A 180 4.29 -6.10 -2.42
CA LEU A 180 5.20 -4.97 -2.34
C LEU A 180 6.40 -5.34 -1.46
N ASP A 181 7.11 -6.42 -1.77
CA ASP A 181 8.43 -6.60 -1.16
C ASP A 181 9.35 -5.53 -1.75
N SER A 182 9.94 -4.70 -0.89
CA SER A 182 10.64 -3.46 -1.25
C SER A 182 11.68 -3.61 -2.37
N ASN A 183 12.18 -4.82 -2.64
CA ASN A 183 13.18 -5.07 -3.67
C ASN A 183 12.65 -5.81 -4.91
N ASP A 184 11.45 -6.37 -4.87
CA ASP A 184 10.91 -7.16 -5.98
C ASP A 184 9.38 -7.29 -5.89
N LEU A 185 8.69 -6.56 -6.76
CA LEU A 185 7.23 -6.63 -6.92
C LEU A 185 6.83 -7.95 -7.56
N LYS A 186 6.16 -8.81 -6.79
CA LYS A 186 5.81 -10.17 -7.24
C LYS A 186 4.31 -10.33 -7.39
N PRO A 187 3.82 -10.87 -8.52
CA PRO A 187 2.40 -11.20 -8.65
C PRO A 187 2.03 -12.31 -7.64
N VAL A 188 0.91 -12.13 -6.97
CA VAL A 188 0.27 -13.17 -6.16
C VAL A 188 -0.84 -13.77 -7.01
N LEU A 189 -0.66 -15.01 -7.47
CA LEU A 189 -1.67 -15.69 -8.26
C LEU A 189 -2.82 -16.17 -7.35
N PRO A 190 -4.07 -16.12 -7.84
CA PRO A 190 -5.19 -16.63 -7.07
C PRO A 190 -5.10 -18.14 -6.89
N VAL A 191 -5.53 -18.63 -5.73
CA VAL A 191 -5.64 -20.08 -5.44
C VAL A 191 -6.90 -20.70 -6.04
N ALA A 192 -7.87 -19.87 -6.38
CA ALA A 192 -9.06 -20.26 -7.13
C ALA A 192 -9.53 -19.08 -7.98
N ASP A 193 -9.92 -19.39 -9.22
CA ASP A 193 -10.31 -18.40 -10.22
C ASP A 193 -11.52 -18.94 -10.98
N LEU A 194 -12.64 -18.22 -10.93
CA LEU A 194 -13.92 -18.64 -11.50
C LEU A 194 -14.44 -17.57 -12.45
N ALA A 195 -14.57 -17.94 -13.73
CA ALA A 195 -15.18 -17.08 -14.74
C ALA A 195 -16.68 -16.89 -14.44
N MET A 196 -17.16 -15.66 -14.59
CA MET A 196 -18.59 -15.36 -14.49
C MET A 196 -19.32 -15.84 -15.76
N GLU A 197 -20.48 -16.46 -15.60
CA GLU A 197 -21.25 -17.05 -16.72
C GLU A 197 -21.62 -16.03 -17.82
N ASN A 198 -21.77 -14.76 -17.44
CA ASN A 198 -22.14 -13.68 -18.35
C ASN A 198 -20.94 -12.98 -19.02
N GLY A 199 -19.73 -13.51 -18.86
CA GLY A 199 -18.51 -12.94 -19.46
C GLY A 199 -18.01 -11.64 -18.82
N GLY A 200 -18.64 -11.18 -17.74
CA GLY A 200 -18.37 -9.89 -17.09
C GLY A 200 -17.27 -9.90 -16.02
N GLY A 201 -16.33 -10.85 -16.07
CA GLY A 201 -15.23 -10.90 -15.11
C GLY A 201 -14.97 -12.26 -14.47
N TYR A 202 -14.20 -12.22 -13.39
CA TYR A 202 -13.75 -13.38 -12.63
C TYR A 202 -13.87 -13.14 -11.13
N HIS A 203 -14.30 -14.17 -10.40
CA HIS A 203 -14.14 -14.24 -8.95
C HIS A 203 -12.84 -14.94 -8.63
N SER A 204 -11.89 -14.20 -8.06
CA SER A 204 -10.53 -14.69 -7.81
C SER A 204 -10.22 -14.62 -6.31
N LEU A 205 -9.97 -15.78 -5.70
CA LEU A 205 -9.58 -15.91 -4.30
C LEU A 205 -8.06 -15.86 -4.19
N PHE A 206 -7.55 -14.93 -3.39
CA PHE A 206 -6.12 -14.83 -3.10
C PHE A 206 -5.84 -15.20 -1.64
N LEU A 207 -4.68 -15.82 -1.41
CA LEU A 207 -4.13 -16.01 -0.07
C LEU A 207 -2.91 -15.11 0.06
N ILE A 208 -2.98 -14.19 1.02
CA ILE A 208 -1.96 -13.18 1.29
C ILE A 208 -1.27 -13.54 2.59
N GLU A 209 0.05 -13.71 2.56
CA GLU A 209 0.85 -14.16 3.70
C GLU A 209 1.39 -12.97 4.51
N ASN A 210 1.21 -12.97 5.82
CA ASN A 210 1.84 -11.98 6.70
C ASN A 210 3.27 -12.39 7.10
N GLU A 211 3.98 -11.52 7.81
CA GLU A 211 5.35 -11.80 8.30
C GLU A 211 5.44 -13.04 9.22
N GLN A 212 4.33 -13.47 9.82
CA GLN A 212 4.26 -14.65 10.69
C GLN A 212 4.00 -15.95 9.92
N GLY A 213 3.85 -15.90 8.60
CA GLY A 213 3.51 -17.05 7.76
C GLY A 213 2.07 -17.53 7.91
N GLU A 214 1.18 -16.62 8.34
CA GLU A 214 -0.27 -16.82 8.37
C GLU A 214 -0.92 -16.13 7.18
N PHE A 215 -2.08 -16.63 6.76
CA PHE A 215 -2.73 -16.18 5.54
C PHE A 215 -4.02 -15.42 5.83
N GLN A 216 -4.18 -14.28 5.16
CA GLN A 216 -5.46 -13.64 4.95
C GLN A 216 -6.02 -14.06 3.59
N ALA A 217 -7.19 -14.68 3.59
CA ALA A 217 -7.95 -14.87 2.36
C ALA A 217 -8.65 -13.55 2.00
N ILE A 218 -8.53 -13.13 0.74
CA ILE A 218 -9.24 -11.98 0.20
C ILE A 218 -9.98 -12.36 -1.09
N LEU A 219 -11.13 -11.73 -1.31
CA LEU A 219 -11.94 -11.92 -2.52
C LEU A 219 -12.29 -10.56 -3.12
N PRO A 220 -11.34 -9.87 -3.78
CA PRO A 220 -11.59 -8.54 -4.30
C PRO A 220 -12.74 -8.54 -5.29
N SER A 221 -13.60 -7.54 -5.17
CA SER A 221 -14.76 -7.38 -6.05
C SER A 221 -14.98 -5.92 -6.39
N MET A 222 -15.58 -5.69 -7.54
CA MET A 222 -16.05 -4.37 -7.94
C MET A 222 -17.55 -4.49 -8.19
N ASN A 223 -18.35 -3.59 -7.60
CA ASN A 223 -19.76 -3.49 -7.89
C ASN A 223 -19.93 -2.75 -9.24
N PRO A 224 -20.52 -3.38 -10.27
CA PRO A 224 -20.66 -2.75 -11.57
C PRO A 224 -21.68 -1.61 -11.61
N GLU A 225 -22.57 -1.47 -10.62
CA GLU A 225 -23.62 -0.45 -10.62
C GLU A 225 -23.11 0.93 -10.17
N ASP A 226 -22.29 0.96 -9.12
CA ASP A 226 -21.75 2.20 -8.52
C ASP A 226 -20.23 2.34 -8.68
N GLY A 227 -19.53 1.29 -9.11
CA GLY A 227 -18.08 1.27 -9.24
C GLY A 227 -17.36 1.04 -7.92
N ASP A 228 -18.06 0.67 -6.85
CA ASP A 228 -17.42 0.48 -5.54
C ASP A 228 -16.53 -0.75 -5.56
N PHE A 229 -15.24 -0.53 -5.31
CA PHE A 229 -14.24 -1.58 -5.14
C PHE A 229 -14.10 -1.95 -3.66
N ALA A 230 -13.94 -3.25 -3.38
CA ALA A 230 -13.67 -3.76 -2.05
C ALA A 230 -12.72 -4.96 -2.12
N ILE A 231 -11.73 -4.99 -1.21
CA ILE A 231 -10.77 -6.10 -1.07
C ILE A 231 -11.43 -7.37 -0.51
N ASN A 232 -12.42 -7.21 0.37
CA ASN A 232 -13.15 -8.29 1.06
C ASN A 232 -12.24 -9.32 1.76
N PRO A 233 -11.59 -8.96 2.88
CA PRO A 233 -10.92 -9.94 3.73
C PRO A 233 -11.95 -10.91 4.34
N LEU A 234 -11.70 -12.21 4.21
CA LEU A 234 -12.65 -13.25 4.62
C LEU A 234 -12.48 -13.69 6.08
N PHE A 235 -11.25 -13.78 6.57
CA PHE A 235 -10.98 -14.05 7.97
C PHE A 235 -10.96 -12.76 8.80
N SER A 236 -11.39 -12.84 10.06
CA SER A 236 -11.30 -11.71 10.99
C SER A 236 -9.87 -11.38 11.40
N THR A 237 -8.97 -12.37 11.33
CA THR A 237 -7.53 -12.27 11.52
C THR A 237 -6.85 -13.26 10.59
N PRO A 238 -5.58 -13.04 10.18
CA PRO A 238 -4.81 -14.05 9.46
C PRO A 238 -4.81 -15.40 10.19
N VAL A 239 -4.79 -16.49 9.42
CA VAL A 239 -4.85 -17.86 9.95
C VAL A 239 -3.74 -18.73 9.36
N ALA A 240 -3.19 -19.62 10.16
CA ALA A 240 -2.22 -20.59 9.68
C ALA A 240 -2.91 -21.66 8.81
N LEU A 241 -2.64 -21.66 7.51
CA LEU A 241 -3.15 -22.65 6.56
C LEU A 241 -2.14 -23.76 6.27
N SER A 242 -2.65 -24.92 5.88
CA SER A 242 -1.87 -26.02 5.30
C SER A 242 -1.83 -25.86 3.78
N SER A 243 -0.66 -25.50 3.24
CA SER A 243 -0.47 -25.19 1.81
C SER A 243 -0.71 -26.37 0.86
N GLU A 244 -0.64 -27.61 1.37
CA GLU A 244 -0.75 -28.83 0.55
C GLU A 244 -2.21 -29.30 0.35
N GLU A 245 -3.19 -28.66 1.00
CA GLU A 245 -4.56 -29.17 1.07
C GLU A 245 -5.65 -28.18 0.62
N THR A 246 -5.26 -27.11 -0.07
CA THR A 246 -6.24 -26.25 -0.77
C THR A 246 -6.82 -27.04 -1.94
N VAL A 247 -8.11 -27.33 -1.87
CA VAL A 247 -8.83 -28.06 -2.93
C VAL A 247 -9.78 -27.11 -3.63
N TYR A 248 -9.51 -26.91 -4.92
CA TYR A 248 -10.37 -26.19 -5.84
C TYR A 248 -10.67 -27.08 -7.05
N ALA A 249 -11.95 -27.39 -7.25
CA ALA A 249 -12.39 -28.04 -8.48
C ALA A 249 -12.71 -26.96 -9.51
N ALA A 250 -12.02 -26.96 -10.65
CA ALA A 250 -12.24 -25.98 -11.70
C ALA A 250 -13.73 -25.88 -12.10
N GLY A 251 -14.28 -24.67 -12.12
CA GLY A 251 -15.69 -24.41 -12.42
C GLY A 251 -16.65 -24.58 -11.24
N SER A 252 -16.17 -25.01 -10.07
CA SER A 252 -16.95 -24.99 -8.82
C SER A 252 -16.85 -23.61 -8.17
N PRO A 253 -17.93 -23.06 -7.58
CA PRO A 253 -17.82 -21.87 -6.75
C PRO A 253 -17.29 -22.14 -5.35
N TYR A 254 -17.01 -23.39 -5.01
CA TYR A 254 -16.58 -23.78 -3.67
C TYR A 254 -15.10 -24.13 -3.64
N VAL A 255 -14.37 -23.45 -2.75
CA VAL A 255 -12.97 -23.73 -2.42
C VAL A 255 -12.91 -24.29 -1.01
N ARG A 256 -12.12 -25.33 -0.78
CA ARG A 256 -11.83 -25.85 0.56
C ARG A 256 -10.44 -25.45 0.99
N LEU A 257 -10.34 -24.80 2.14
CA LEU A 257 -9.10 -24.44 2.83
C LEU A 257 -8.97 -25.27 4.09
N LYS A 258 -7.76 -25.67 4.44
CA LYS A 258 -7.46 -26.40 5.69
C LYS A 258 -6.54 -25.57 6.57
N LYS A 259 -6.94 -25.33 7.81
CA LYS A 259 -6.09 -24.73 8.84
C LYS A 259 -5.08 -25.75 9.38
N LYS A 260 -3.96 -25.29 9.92
CA LYS A 260 -2.92 -26.17 10.48
C LYS A 260 -3.38 -27.02 11.67
N ASP A 261 -4.44 -26.62 12.36
CA ASP A 261 -5.07 -27.40 13.44
C ASP A 261 -6.01 -28.52 12.93
N GLY A 262 -6.21 -28.61 11.61
CA GLY A 262 -7.05 -29.60 10.96
C GLY A 262 -8.46 -29.13 10.61
N GLU A 263 -8.87 -27.93 11.04
CA GLU A 263 -10.18 -27.38 10.70
C GLU A 263 -10.31 -27.13 9.19
N LEU A 264 -11.44 -27.54 8.61
CA LEU A 264 -11.79 -27.30 7.22
C LEU A 264 -12.78 -26.15 7.08
N VAL A 265 -12.46 -25.21 6.20
CA VAL A 265 -13.30 -24.05 5.88
C VAL A 265 -13.59 -24.04 4.40
N GLY A 266 -14.87 -23.94 4.05
CA GLY A 266 -15.32 -23.72 2.69
C GLY A 266 -15.42 -22.23 2.39
N VAL A 267 -15.13 -21.83 1.15
CA VAL A 267 -15.34 -20.48 0.65
C VAL A 267 -16.27 -20.56 -0.55
N ASN A 268 -17.35 -19.78 -0.56
CA ASN A 268 -18.18 -19.59 -1.73
C ASN A 268 -17.72 -18.36 -2.52
N LEU A 269 -17.11 -18.57 -3.69
CA LEU A 269 -16.53 -17.54 -4.55
C LEU A 269 -17.53 -16.49 -5.06
N TYR A 270 -18.83 -16.80 -5.11
CA TYR A 270 -19.82 -15.80 -5.51
C TYR A 270 -20.13 -14.78 -4.42
N THR A 271 -19.94 -15.16 -3.15
CA THR A 271 -20.44 -14.39 -2.00
C THR A 271 -19.38 -14.02 -0.99
N GLY A 272 -18.20 -14.65 -1.04
CA GLY A 272 -17.17 -14.54 -0.01
C GLY A 272 -17.55 -15.18 1.32
N VAL A 273 -18.70 -15.86 1.42
CA VAL A 273 -19.14 -16.46 2.68
C VAL A 273 -18.28 -17.67 3.02
N LEU A 274 -17.79 -17.70 4.27
CA LEU A 274 -17.15 -18.86 4.86
C LEU A 274 -18.21 -19.88 5.29
N LEU A 275 -18.01 -21.13 4.89
CA LEU A 275 -18.92 -22.26 5.16
C LEU A 275 -18.22 -23.29 6.05
N PRO A 276 -18.89 -23.84 7.07
CA PRO A 276 -18.36 -25.01 7.77
C PRO A 276 -18.34 -26.20 6.81
N VAL A 277 -17.23 -26.93 6.76
CA VAL A 277 -17.15 -28.18 6.01
C VAL A 277 -17.48 -29.34 6.94
N ILE A 278 -18.58 -30.03 6.66
CA ILE A 278 -18.92 -31.27 7.36
C ILE A 278 -18.23 -32.38 6.57
N GLU A 279 -17.21 -33.02 7.15
CA GLU A 279 -16.69 -34.27 6.60
C GLU A 279 -17.81 -35.30 6.68
N GLU A 280 -18.24 -35.85 5.53
CA GLU A 280 -19.05 -37.05 5.55
C GLU A 280 -18.21 -38.15 6.22
N VAL A 281 -18.70 -38.62 7.37
CA VAL A 281 -18.12 -39.77 8.05
C VAL A 281 -18.37 -40.98 7.14
N GLU A 282 -17.32 -41.43 6.45
CA GLU A 282 -17.32 -42.71 5.71
C GLU A 282 -17.58 -43.92 6.63
#